data_AF-A0A7V4G7R3-F1
#
_entry.id   AF-A0A7V4G7R3-F1
#
_cell.length_a   1.000
_cell.length_b   1.000
_cell.length_c   1.000
_cell.angle_alpha   90.00
_cell.angle_beta   90.00
_cell.angle_gamma   90.00
#
_symmetry.space_group_name_H-M   'P 1'
#
loop_
_entity.id
_entity.type
_entity.pdbx_description
1 polymer ?
#
loop_
_entity_poly.entity_id
_entity_poly.type
_entity_poly.pdbx_seq_one_letter_code
_entity_poly.pdbx_strand_id
1 'polypeptide(L)' 'MDLIMKKRLFRPDEVAQILCLSRRTIYRMIRDGRLPAFRLGSGPWRISRETLLVLLPPP' A
#
# COMPACT_ATOMS: atom_id res chain seq x y z
N MET A 1 6.45 14.29 -2.04
CA MET A 1 6.68 13.07 -2.84
C MET A 1 7.89 12.25 -2.36
N ASP A 2 8.83 12.84 -1.60
CA ASP A 2 10.08 12.20 -1.17
C ASP A 2 9.95 10.98 -0.25
N LEU A 3 8.86 10.88 0.52
CA LEU A 3 8.68 9.78 1.48
C LEU A 3 8.43 8.43 0.79
N ILE A 4 7.68 8.46 -0.33
CA ILE A 4 7.47 7.28 -1.18
C ILE A 4 8.82 6.82 -1.73
N MET A 5 9.70 7.77 -2.10
CA MET A 5 11.01 7.49 -2.69
C MET A 5 12.10 7.04 -1.71
N LYS A 6 11.91 7.20 -0.40
CA LYS A 6 12.83 6.69 0.64
C LYS A 6 12.40 5.36 1.26
N LYS A 7 11.09 5.12 1.42
CA LYS A 7 10.57 3.90 2.08
C LYS A 7 10.20 2.81 1.07
N ARG A 8 10.56 1.55 1.35
CA ARG A 8 10.28 0.42 0.45
C ARG A 8 8.98 -0.32 0.78
N LEU A 9 8.59 -0.33 2.05
CA LEU A 9 7.42 -1.06 2.56
C LEU A 9 6.50 -0.15 3.36
N PHE A 10 5.21 -0.19 3.04
CA PHE A 10 4.18 0.65 3.65
C PHE A 10 3.17 -0.18 4.41
N ARG A 11 2.65 0.38 5.50
CA ARG A 11 1.50 -0.16 6.22
C ARG A 11 0.21 0.17 5.46
N PRO A 12 -0.87 -0.62 5.60
CA PRO A 12 -2.18 -0.29 5.03
C PRO A 12 -2.67 1.11 5.43
N ASP A 13 -2.38 1.55 6.65
CA ASP A 13 -2.75 2.88 7.15
C ASP A 13 -2.02 4.00 6.38
N GLU A 14 -0.75 3.80 6.02
CA GLU A 14 0.05 4.76 5.25
C GLU A 14 -0.41 4.79 3.79
N VAL A 15 -0.69 3.62 3.21
CA VAL A 15 -1.22 3.50 1.85
C VAL A 15 -2.59 4.16 1.72
N ALA A 16 -3.43 4.05 2.75
CA ALA A 16 -4.71 4.75 2.82
C ALA A 16 -4.54 6.28 2.69
N GLN A 17 -3.54 6.85 3.38
CA GLN A 17 -3.24 8.28 3.30
C GLN A 17 -2.68 8.66 1.92
N ILE A 18 -1.77 7.86 1.36
CA ILE A 18 -1.14 8.14 0.05
C ILE A 18 -2.18 8.12 -1.07
N LEU A 19 -3.08 7.13 -1.06
CA LEU A 19 -4.11 6.98 -2.10
C LEU A 19 -5.37 7.81 -1.80
N CYS A 20 -5.41 8.54 -0.69
CA CYS A 20 -6.60 9.25 -0.20
C CYS A 20 -7.85 8.34 -0.08
N LEU A 21 -7.65 7.10 0.34
CA LEU A 21 -8.71 6.09 0.52
C LEU A 21 -8.91 5.74 1.99
N SER A 22 -10.09 5.26 2.34
CA SER A 22 -10.31 4.72 3.69
C SER A 22 -9.51 3.43 3.91
N ARG A 23 -9.09 3.18 5.16
CA ARG A 23 -8.43 1.91 5.55
C ARG A 23 -9.27 0.69 5.17
N ARG A 24 -10.60 0.79 5.30
CA ARG A 24 -11.56 -0.25 4.90
C ARG A 24 -11.45 -0.56 3.41
N THR A 25 -11.32 0.47 2.56
CA THR A 25 -11.10 0.28 1.12
C THR A 25 -9.77 -0.41 0.85
N ILE A 26 -8.68 -0.01 1.52
CA ILE A 26 -7.38 -0.67 1.38
C ILE A 26 -7.47 -2.16 1.74
N TYR A 27 -8.03 -2.52 2.90
CA TYR A 27 -8.19 -3.92 3.29
C TYR A 27 -9.09 -4.71 2.33
N ARG A 28 -10.13 -4.07 1.77
CA ARG A 28 -10.96 -4.69 0.74
C ARG A 28 -10.14 -4.94 -0.53
N MET A 29 -9.37 -3.97 -1.01
CA MET A 29 -8.52 -4.15 -2.19
C MET A 29 -7.46 -5.24 -1.99
N ILE A 30 -6.89 -5.38 -0.79
CA ILE A 30 -5.98 -6.48 -0.47
C ILE A 30 -6.71 -7.82 -0.56
N ARG A 31 -7.89 -7.92 0.04
CA ARG A 31 -8.71 -9.13 0.01
C ARG A 31 -9.15 -9.51 -1.40
N ASP A 32 -9.50 -8.53 -2.22
CA ASP A 32 -9.93 -8.70 -3.61
C ASP A 32 -8.74 -8.98 -4.56
N GLY A 33 -7.49 -8.97 -4.05
CA GLY A 33 -6.28 -9.17 -4.86
C GLY A 33 -5.89 -7.96 -5.73
N ARG A 34 -6.63 -6.84 -5.64
CA ARG A 34 -6.37 -5.60 -6.39
C ARG A 34 -5.17 -4.82 -5.85
N LEU A 35 -4.82 -5.03 -4.57
CA LEU A 35 -3.66 -4.43 -3.94
C LEU A 35 -2.75 -5.55 -3.39
N PRO A 36 -1.69 -5.93 -4.13
CA PRO A 36 -0.68 -6.84 -3.65
C PRO A 36 -0.12 -6.41 -2.30
N ALA A 37 -0.33 -7.26 -1.29
CA ALA A 37 0.21 -7.07 0.04
C ALA A 37 0.68 -8.41 0.58
N PHE A 38 1.66 -8.39 1.48
CA PHE A 38 2.19 -9.58 2.12
C PHE A 38 2.33 -9.37 3.63
N ARG A 39 2.34 -10.46 4.39
CA ARG A 39 2.57 -10.43 5.84
C ARG A 39 4.00 -10.86 6.13
N LEU A 40 4.68 -10.13 7.00
CA LEU A 40 5.98 -10.55 7.55
C LEU A 40 5.70 -11.50 8.73
N GLY A 41 5.48 -12.79 8.43
CA GLY A 41 5.10 -13.81 9.41
C GLY A 41 3.77 -13.49 10.09
N SER A 42 3.74 -13.55 11.42
CA SER A 42 2.57 -13.18 12.24
C SER A 42 2.28 -11.68 12.24
N GLY A 43 3.19 -10.87 11.70
CA GLY A 43 3.11 -9.42 11.72
C GLY A 43 2.02 -8.80 10.83
N PRO A 44 1.88 -7.46 10.91
CA PRO A 44 0.93 -6.70 10.12
C PRO A 44 1.27 -6.73 8.61
N TRP A 45 0.23 -6.51 7.79
CA TRP A 45 0.36 -6.40 6.33
C TRP A 45 1.35 -5.31 5.90
N ARG A 46 2.04 -5.58 4.80
CA ARG A 46 2.99 -4.68 4.14
C ARG A 46 2.70 -4.64 2.64
N ILE A 47 2.84 -3.46 2.08
CA ILE A 47 2.65 -3.17 0.65
C ILE A 47 3.96 -2.62 0.11
N SER A 48 4.44 -3.14 -1.02
CA SER A 48 5.68 -2.67 -1.62
C SER A 48 5.47 -1.32 -2.31
N ARG A 49 6.55 -0.52 -2.40
CA ARG A 49 6.54 0.71 -3.19
C ARG A 49 6.13 0.46 -4.65
N GLU A 50 6.66 -0.59 -5.25
CA GLU A 50 6.40 -0.91 -6.66
C GLU A 50 4.90 -1.06 -6.91
N THR A 51 4.20 -1.73 -6.01
CA THR A 51 2.74 -1.86 -6.05
C THR A 51 2.04 -0.50 -6.02
N LEU A 52 2.50 0.41 -5.15
CA LEU A 52 1.97 1.78 -5.08
C LEU A 52 2.22 2.58 -6.37
N LEU A 53 3.41 2.46 -6.95
CA LEU A 53 3.77 3.18 -8.18
C LEU A 53 2.94 2.73 -9.38
N VAL A 54 2.55 1.45 -9.44
CA VAL A 54 1.65 0.92 -10.48
C VAL A 54 0.24 1.50 -10.36
N LEU A 55 -0.21 1.81 -9.14
CA LEU A 55 -1.55 2.36 -8.88
C LEU A 55 -1.63 3.87 -9.01
N LEU A 56 -0.49 4.56 -8.87
CA LEU A 56 -0.40 6.00 -9.10
C LEU A 56 -0.25 6.26 -10.59
N PRO A 57 -0.90 7.30 -11.14
CA PRO A 57 -0.59 7.73 -12.50
C PRO A 57 0.89 8.11 -12.61
N PRO A 58 1.52 7.95 -13.79
CA PRO A 58 2.86 8.43 -14.01
C PRO A 58 2.94 9.94 -13.75
N PRO A 59 4.05 10.43 -13.17
CA PRO A 59 4.23 11.84 -12.84
C PRO A 59 4.27 12.73 -14.09
#